data_AF-A0A2T5IIL5-F1
#
_entry.id   AF-A0A2T5IIL5-F1
#
_cell.length_a   1.000
_cell.length_b   1.000
_cell.length_c   1.000
_cell.angle_alpha   90.00
_cell.angle_beta   90.00
_cell.angle_gamma   90.00
#
_symmetry.space_group_name_H-M   'P 1'
#
loop_
_entity.id
_entity.type
_entity.pdbx_description
1 polymer ?
#
loop_
_entity_poly.entity_id
_entity_poly.type
_entity_poly.pdbx_seq_one_letter_code
_entity_poly.pdbx_strand_id
1 'polypeptide(L)'
;MKITTLIVLFASSLFFSHAFATETLSEKAGATKVEMNRDANKSMNRVDEATCTGTDTECAKQKAQNRGEEAKDYVKDKSSEIKNKVD
;
A
#
# COMPACT_ATOMS: atom_id res chain seq x y z
N MET A 1 -0.56 44.03 -27.76
CA MET A 1 -0.56 43.95 -26.28
C MET A 1 -1.54 42.93 -25.70
N LYS A 2 -2.73 42.70 -26.28
CA LYS A 2 -3.72 41.74 -25.74
C LYS A 2 -3.32 40.26 -25.86
N ILE A 3 -2.59 39.89 -26.91
CA ILE A 3 -2.16 38.50 -27.16
C ILE A 3 -0.99 38.13 -26.25
N THR A 4 -0.08 39.07 -26.00
CA THR A 4 1.08 38.85 -25.13
C THR A 4 0.68 38.59 -23.68
N THR A 5 -0.35 39.26 -23.16
CA THR A 5 -0.90 38.99 -21.82
C THR A 5 -1.58 37.63 -21.72
N LEU A 6 -2.26 37.19 -22.78
CA LEU A 6 -2.90 35.86 -22.85
C LEU A 6 -1.88 34.72 -22.82
N ILE A 7 -0.77 34.87 -23.53
CA ILE A 7 0.32 33.88 -23.55
C ILE A 7 0.99 33.77 -22.18
N VAL A 8 1.20 34.91 -21.50
CA VAL A 8 1.78 34.92 -20.14
C VAL A 8 0.84 34.23 -19.14
N LEU A 9 -0.46 34.53 -19.17
CA LEU A 9 -1.46 33.88 -18.31
C LEU A 9 -1.53 32.36 -18.53
N PHE A 10 -1.44 31.91 -19.78
CA PHE A 10 -1.46 30.48 -20.09
C PHE A 10 -0.17 29.78 -19.63
N ALA A 11 0.99 30.41 -19.83
CA ALA A 11 2.27 29.87 -19.36
C ALA A 11 2.36 29.79 -17.83
N SER A 12 1.78 30.77 -17.11
CA SER A 12 1.72 30.76 -15.64
C SER A 12 0.94 29.57 -15.06
N SER A 13 -0.06 29.06 -15.78
CA SER A 13 -0.89 27.93 -15.33
C SER A 13 -0.16 26.59 -15.33
N LEU A 14 0.91 26.45 -16.12
CA LEU A 14 1.70 25.23 -16.23
C LEU A 14 2.69 25.04 -15.09
N PHE A 15 3.04 26.12 -14.37
CA PHE A 15 3.95 26.05 -13.22
C PHE A 15 3.27 25.51 -11.94
N PHE A 16 1.94 25.56 -11.86
CA PHE A 16 1.19 25.06 -10.70
C PHE A 16 0.87 23.56 -10.79
N SER A 17 1.25 22.88 -11.87
CA SER A 17 0.94 21.45 -12.10
C SER A 17 1.94 20.49 -11.44
N HIS A 18 2.95 21.00 -10.72
CA HIS A 18 3.94 20.17 -10.04
C HIS A 18 3.54 19.85 -8.60
N ALA A 19 2.32 19.38 -8.40
CA ALA A 19 1.98 18.56 -7.23
C ALA A 19 2.44 17.11 -7.51
N PHE A 20 3.75 16.91 -7.70
CA PHE A 20 4.29 15.56 -7.66
C PHE A 20 4.28 15.15 -6.20
N ALA A 21 3.34 14.26 -5.85
CA ALA A 21 3.50 13.35 -4.73
C ALA A 21 4.77 12.52 -5.00
N THR A 22 5.92 13.14 -4.78
CA THR A 22 7.23 12.53 -4.93
C THR A 22 7.40 11.70 -3.67
N GLU A 23 6.86 10.48 -3.69
CA GLU A 23 7.30 9.48 -2.74
C GLU A 23 8.83 9.47 -2.79
N THR A 24 9.45 9.79 -1.66
CA THR A 24 10.91 9.78 -1.60
C THR A 24 11.37 8.35 -1.93
N LEU A 25 12.51 8.19 -2.61
CA LEU A 25 13.05 6.85 -2.96
C LEU A 25 13.13 5.93 -1.73
N SER A 26 13.29 6.50 -0.54
CA SER A 26 13.24 5.81 0.75
C SER A 26 11.85 5.29 1.11
N GLU A 27 10.78 6.07 0.94
CA GLU A 27 9.40 5.65 1.18
C GLU A 27 8.97 4.55 0.22
N LYS A 28 9.33 4.68 -1.05
CA LYS A 28 9.07 3.64 -2.06
C LYS A 28 9.77 2.32 -1.70
N ALA A 29 11.04 2.37 -1.29
CA ALA A 29 11.78 1.18 -0.86
C ALA A 29 11.20 0.58 0.43
N GLY A 30 10.70 1.40 1.36
CA GLY A 30 9.98 0.96 2.55
C GLY A 30 8.69 0.24 2.20
N ALA A 31 7.85 0.83 1.33
CA ALA A 31 6.60 0.24 0.87
C ALA A 31 6.82 -1.12 0.19
N THR A 32 7.80 -1.22 -0.72
CA THR A 32 8.13 -2.51 -1.37
C THR A 32 8.54 -3.59 -0.37
N LYS A 33 9.33 -3.26 0.65
CA LYS A 33 9.70 -4.24 1.70
C LYS A 33 8.49 -4.71 2.51
N VAL A 34 7.56 -3.81 2.82
CA VAL A 34 6.34 -4.15 3.55
C VAL A 34 5.46 -5.06 2.70
N GLU A 35 5.27 -4.75 1.43
CA GLU A 35 4.51 -5.57 0.49
C GLU A 35 5.09 -6.98 0.35
N MET A 36 6.42 -7.08 0.18
CA MET A 36 7.10 -8.37 0.09
C MET A 36 6.93 -9.22 1.35
N ASN A 37 7.06 -8.61 2.54
CA ASN A 37 6.87 -9.33 3.80
C ASN A 37 5.42 -9.81 3.95
N ARG A 38 4.43 -8.99 3.57
CA ARG A 38 3.02 -9.38 3.61
C ARG A 38 2.74 -10.56 2.70
N ASP A 39 3.22 -10.52 1.46
CA ASP A 39 3.00 -11.59 0.49
C ASP A 39 3.69 -12.89 0.92
N ALA A 40 4.89 -12.79 1.50
CA ALA A 40 5.57 -13.93 2.10
C ALA A 40 4.76 -14.51 3.28
N ASN A 41 4.28 -13.67 4.20
CA ASN A 41 3.50 -14.10 5.36
C ASN A 41 2.19 -14.78 4.93
N LYS A 42 1.50 -14.21 3.93
CA LYS A 42 0.32 -14.81 3.33
C LYS A 42 0.60 -16.16 2.69
N SER A 43 1.73 -16.30 1.98
CA SER A 43 2.14 -17.57 1.39
C SER A 43 2.40 -18.62 2.47
N MET A 44 3.12 -18.26 3.53
CA MET A 44 3.36 -19.16 4.67
C MET A 44 2.05 -19.59 5.34
N ASN A 45 1.15 -18.63 5.60
CA ASN A 45 -0.18 -18.91 6.15
C ASN A 45 -0.99 -19.88 5.28
N ARG A 46 -0.87 -19.80 3.96
CA ARG A 46 -1.53 -20.73 3.02
C ARG A 46 -0.90 -22.11 3.03
N VAL A 47 0.42 -22.19 3.18
CA VAL A 47 1.13 -23.46 3.37
C VAL A 47 0.67 -24.10 4.68
N ASP A 48 0.67 -23.36 5.79
CA ASP A 48 0.23 -23.84 7.10
C ASP A 48 -1.24 -24.32 7.07
N GLU A 49 -2.12 -23.56 6.40
CA GLU A 49 -3.51 -23.98 6.16
C GLU A 49 -3.60 -25.30 5.39
N ALA A 50 -2.74 -25.51 4.38
CA ALA A 50 -2.74 -26.70 3.53
C ALA A 50 -2.06 -27.92 4.17
N THR A 51 -1.08 -27.70 5.04
CA THR A 51 -0.36 -28.75 5.76
C THR A 51 -0.97 -29.09 7.11
N CYS A 52 -2.09 -28.46 7.49
CA CYS A 52 -2.77 -28.78 8.73
C CYS A 52 -3.30 -30.22 8.71
N THR A 53 -2.77 -31.05 9.62
CA THR A 53 -3.19 -32.45 9.80
C THR A 53 -3.94 -32.68 11.12
N GLY A 54 -4.39 -31.59 11.77
CA GLY A 54 -5.16 -31.62 13.01
C GLY A 54 -6.64 -31.98 12.77
N THR A 55 -7.45 -31.81 13.81
CA THR A 55 -8.91 -31.95 13.66
C THR A 55 -9.49 -30.81 12.80
N ASP A 56 -10.66 -31.03 12.20
CA ASP A 56 -11.34 -30.01 11.37
C ASP A 56 -11.50 -28.67 12.11
N THR A 57 -11.83 -28.73 13.40
CA THR A 57 -11.98 -27.54 14.26
C THR A 57 -10.66 -26.81 14.46
N GLU A 58 -9.55 -27.53 14.66
CA GLU A 58 -8.22 -26.94 14.82
C GLU A 58 -7.75 -26.29 13.52
N CYS A 59 -7.89 -26.98 12.39
CA CYS A 59 -7.53 -26.43 11.08
C CYS A 59 -8.40 -25.23 10.71
N ALA A 60 -9.70 -25.25 11.04
CA ALA A 60 -10.59 -24.12 10.84
C ALA A 60 -10.21 -22.92 11.74
N LYS A 61 -9.83 -23.18 12.99
CA LYS A 61 -9.34 -22.14 13.91
C LYS A 61 -8.04 -21.51 13.41
N GLN A 62 -7.08 -22.33 12.99
CA GLN A 62 -5.79 -21.87 12.46
C GLN A 62 -5.99 -21.05 11.18
N LYS A 63 -6.85 -21.52 10.28
CA LYS A 63 -7.26 -20.74 9.10
C LYS A 63 -7.87 -19.41 9.49
N ALA A 64 -8.78 -19.37 10.46
CA ALA A 64 -9.39 -18.11 10.91
C ALA A 64 -8.36 -17.15 11.50
N GLN A 65 -7.38 -17.65 12.26
CA GLN A 65 -6.28 -16.84 12.79
C GLN A 65 -5.42 -16.25 11.68
N ASN A 66 -4.95 -17.09 10.74
CA ASN A 66 -4.15 -16.67 9.59
C ASN A 66 -4.84 -15.58 8.76
N ARG A 67 -6.14 -15.77 8.47
CA ARG A 67 -6.95 -14.78 7.74
C ARG A 67 -7.16 -13.50 8.54
N GLY A 68 -7.28 -13.61 9.86
CA GLY A 68 -7.39 -12.46 10.76
C GLY A 68 -6.12 -11.61 10.80
N GLU A 69 -4.95 -12.25 10.77
CA GLU A 69 -3.66 -11.55 10.65
C GLU A 69 -3.51 -10.88 9.28
N GLU A 70 -3.83 -11.56 8.19
CA GLU A 70 -3.85 -10.97 6.84
C GLU A 70 -4.73 -9.71 6.78
N ALA A 71 -5.89 -9.72 7.45
CA ALA A 71 -6.78 -8.56 7.50
C ALA A 71 -6.19 -7.40 8.30
N LYS A 72 -5.51 -7.67 9.43
CA LYS A 72 -4.83 -6.64 10.23
C LYS A 72 -3.70 -5.99 9.44
N ASP A 73 -2.89 -6.79 8.74
CA ASP A 73 -1.81 -6.29 7.89
C ASP A 73 -2.35 -5.40 6.77
N TYR A 74 -3.44 -5.81 6.11
CA TYR A 74 -4.09 -4.99 5.08
C TYR A 74 -4.58 -3.63 5.63
N VAL A 75 -5.21 -3.63 6.81
CA VAL A 75 -5.68 -2.38 7.45
C VAL A 75 -4.51 -1.48 7.81
N LYS A 76 -3.41 -2.05 8.33
CA LYS A 76 -2.20 -1.30 8.68
C LYS A 76 -1.57 -0.67 7.44
N ASP A 77 -1.44 -1.42 6.35
CA ASP A 77 -0.92 -0.92 5.07
C ASP A 77 -1.76 0.26 4.55
N LYS A 78 -3.09 0.12 4.54
CA LYS A 78 -3.98 1.20 4.13
C LYS A 78 -3.87 2.43 5.02
N SER A 79 -3.73 2.24 6.33
CA SER A 79 -3.54 3.34 7.26
C SER A 79 -2.22 4.07 7.01
N SER A 80 -1.13 3.34 6.74
CA SER A 80 0.18 3.92 6.39
C SER A 80 0.15 4.63 5.04
N GLU A 81 -0.52 4.07 4.03
CA GLU A 81 -0.69 4.71 2.72
C GLU A 81 -1.44 6.04 2.84
N ILE A 82 -2.52 6.09 3.65
CA ILE A 82 -3.25 7.33 3.91
C ILE A 82 -2.36 8.35 4.62
N LYS A 83 -1.58 7.92 5.62
CA LYS A 83 -0.66 8.82 6.34
C LYS A 83 0.37 9.45 5.40
N ASN A 84 1.00 8.64 4.55
CA ASN A 84 2.01 9.12 3.59
C ASN A 84 1.43 10.01 2.47
N LYS A 85 0.11 9.95 2.21
CA LYS A 85 -0.55 10.88 1.28
C LYS A 85 -0.97 12.19 1.92
N VAL A 86 -0.99 12.25 3.25
CA VAL A 86 -1.43 13.41 4.03
C VAL A 86 -0.24 14.24 4.54
N ASP A 87 0.91 13.60 4.82
CA ASP A 87 2.23 14.25 4.94
C ASP A 87 2.72 14.78 3.59
#